data_AF-A0A534AJQ2-F1
#
_entry.id   AF-A0A534AJQ2-F1
#
_cell.length_a   1.000
_cell.length_b   1.000
_cell.length_c   1.000
_cell.angle_alpha   90.00
_cell.angle_beta   90.00
_cell.angle_gamma   90.00
#
_symmetry.space_group_name_H-M   'P 1'
#
loop_
_entity.id
_entity.type
_entity.pdbx_description
1 polymer ?
#
loop_
_entity_poly.entity_id
_entity_poly.type
_entity_poly.pdbx_seq_one_letter_code
_entity_poly.pdbx_strand_id
1 'polypeptide(L)' 'SDKEILEPTDFRKEPLPAPRSQGGEQGAGSGTLRDAVEAAEREAITAALRAAGGNRREAAKRLGVSLRTLFYKMDRYGLE' A
#
# COMPACT_ATOMS: atom_id res chain seq x y z
N SER A 1 -27.24 8.54 -20.47
CA SER A 1 -26.07 7.71 -20.17
C SER A 1 -26.53 6.50 -19.42
N ASP A 2 -26.52 5.36 -20.11
CA ASP A 2 -26.76 4.03 -19.56
C ASP A 2 -25.87 3.82 -18.34
N LYS A 3 -26.47 3.62 -17.18
CA LYS A 3 -25.76 3.03 -16.05
C LYS A 3 -25.91 1.53 -16.27
N GLU A 4 -24.85 0.86 -16.69
CA GLU A 4 -24.80 -0.60 -16.68
C GLU A 4 -24.98 -1.04 -15.22
N ILE A 5 -26.20 -1.47 -14.89
CA ILE A 5 -26.53 -2.03 -13.58
C ILE A 5 -26.04 -3.47 -13.62
N LEU A 6 -25.08 -3.80 -12.76
CA LEU A 6 -24.67 -5.20 -12.57
C LEU A 6 -25.84 -6.00 -12.02
N GLU A 7 -26.19 -7.08 -12.71
CA GLU A 7 -27.21 -8.04 -12.30
C GLU A 7 -26.61 -9.05 -11.31
N PRO A 8 -27.42 -9.65 -10.41
CA PRO A 8 -26.96 -10.68 -9.48
C PRO A 8 -26.29 -11.89 -10.15
N THR A 9 -26.57 -12.11 -11.43
CA THR A 9 -25.99 -13.18 -12.25
C THR A 9 -24.59 -12.88 -12.77
N ASP A 10 -24.16 -11.62 -12.75
CA ASP A 10 -22.81 -11.22 -13.17
C ASP A 10 -21.74 -11.63 -12.15
N PHE A 11 -22.16 -11.91 -10.91
CA PHE A 11 -21.32 -12.45 -9.86
C PHE A 11 -21.17 -13.96 -10.05
N ARG A 12 -19.99 -14.41 -10.50
CA ARG A 12 -19.66 -15.84 -10.58
C ARG A 12 -19.91 -16.54 -9.24
N LYS A 13 -20.72 -17.60 -9.25
CA LYS A 13 -20.93 -18.53 -8.11
C LYS A 13 -19.80 -19.54 -7.91
N GLU A 14 -18.85 -19.58 -8.82
CA GLU A 14 -17.69 -20.47 -8.72
C GLU A 14 -16.87 -20.09 -7.48
N PRO A 15 -16.49 -21.05 -6.61
CA PRO A 15 -15.59 -20.76 -5.51
C PRO A 15 -14.30 -20.17 -6.08
N LEU A 16 -13.96 -18.97 -5.62
CA LEU A 16 -12.69 -18.31 -5.96
C LEU A 16 -11.55 -19.30 -5.67
N PRO A 17 -10.55 -19.42 -6.56
CA PRO A 17 -9.36 -20.19 -6.24
C PRO A 17 -8.82 -19.69 -4.90
N ALA A 18 -8.58 -20.61 -3.96
CA ALA A 18 -8.14 -20.27 -2.63
C ALA A 18 -6.97 -19.28 -2.73
N PRO A 19 -7.05 -18.10 -2.09
CA PRO A 19 -5.95 -17.15 -2.13
C PRO A 19 -4.72 -17.90 -1.67
N ARG A 20 -3.67 -17.89 -2.50
CA ARG A 20 -2.36 -18.38 -2.08
C ARG A 20 -1.91 -17.46 -0.97
N SER A 21 -2.14 -17.86 0.28
CA SER A 21 -1.60 -17.21 1.47
C SER A 21 -0.08 -17.38 1.45
N GLN A 22 0.60 -16.55 0.67
CA GLN A 22 2.05 -16.40 0.73
C GLN A 22 2.36 -15.02 1.28
N GLY A 23 2.57 -15.00 2.61
CA GLY A 23 3.36 -14.00 3.32
C GLY A 23 2.67 -12.68 3.61
N GLY A 24 2.26 -12.47 4.87
CA GLY A 24 1.94 -11.13 5.36
C GLY A 24 0.88 -11.00 6.45
N GLU A 25 0.51 -12.05 7.17
CA GLU A 25 -0.29 -11.90 8.40
C GLU A 25 0.61 -11.45 9.56
N GLN A 26 1.15 -10.23 9.47
CA GLN A 26 1.80 -9.56 10.60
C GLN A 26 1.22 -8.16 10.71
N GLY A 27 0.01 -8.06 11.28
CA GLY A 27 -0.56 -6.76 11.69
C GLY A 27 -2.09 -6.62 11.65
N ALA A 28 -2.85 -7.63 11.22
CA ALA A 28 -4.31 -7.55 11.24
C ALA A 28 -4.86 -7.91 12.63
N GLY A 29 -4.72 -7.01 13.61
CA GLY A 29 -5.32 -7.22 14.92
C GLY A 29 -5.16 -6.04 15.85
N SER A 30 -6.17 -5.15 15.87
CA SER A 30 -6.45 -4.05 16.83
C SER A 30 -6.17 -2.59 16.42
N GLY A 31 -5.72 -2.31 15.18
CA GLY A 31 -5.52 -0.93 14.70
C GLY A 31 -6.75 -0.31 14.01
N THR A 32 -6.86 1.02 14.07
CA THR A 32 -7.78 1.79 13.23
C THR A 32 -7.37 1.72 11.75
N LEU A 33 -8.24 2.12 10.82
CA LEU A 33 -7.88 2.24 9.40
C LEU A 33 -6.65 3.14 9.20
N ARG A 34 -6.50 4.17 10.05
CA ARG A 34 -5.35 5.06 10.00
C ARG A 34 -4.05 4.31 10.30
N ASP A 35 -4.05 3.46 11.33
CA ASP A 35 -2.86 2.70 11.71
C ASP A 35 -2.44 1.73 10.60
N ALA A 36 -3.41 1.10 9.95
CA ALA A 36 -3.16 0.22 8.80
C ALA A 36 -2.52 0.98 7.63
N VAL A 37 -3.02 2.20 7.33
CA VAL A 37 -2.44 3.06 6.29
C VAL A 37 -1.02 3.49 6.66
N GLU A 38 -0.78 3.92 7.90
CA GLU A 38 0.54 4.36 8.35
C GLU A 38 1.57 3.21 8.31
N ALA A 39 1.17 1.98 8.66
CA ALA A 39 2.02 0.80 8.54
C ALA A 39 2.39 0.50 7.07
N ALA A 40 1.40 0.48 6.18
CA ALA A 40 1.62 0.25 4.75
C ALA A 40 2.51 1.34 4.12
N GLU A 41 2.29 2.61 4.47
CA GLU A 41 3.13 3.71 3.99
C GLU A 41 4.58 3.58 4.48
N ARG A 42 4.80 3.24 5.76
CA ARG A 42 6.14 3.03 6.34
C ARG A 42 6.89 1.92 5.61
N GLU A 43 6.22 0.80 5.34
CA GLU A 43 6.81 -0.32 4.60
C GLU A 43 7.19 0.09 3.17
N ALA A 44 6.25 0.73 2.44
CA ALA A 44 6.48 1.18 1.07
C ALA A 44 7.66 2.15 0.97
N ILE A 45 7.74 3.13 1.89
CA ILE A 45 8.85 4.10 1.94
C ILE A 45 10.17 3.39 2.20
N THR A 46 10.21 2.47 3.17
CA THR A 46 11.43 1.72 3.51
C THR A 46 11.90 0.86 2.34
N ALA A 47 10.98 0.17 1.67
CA ALA A 47 11.29 -0.64 0.50
C ALA A 47 11.83 0.22 -0.66
N ALA A 48 11.21 1.38 -0.93
CA ALA A 48 11.65 2.30 -1.97
C ALA A 48 13.05 2.87 -1.69
N LEU A 49 13.34 3.26 -0.44
CA LEU A 49 14.65 3.76 -0.02
C LEU A 49 15.73 2.69 -0.19
N ARG A 50 15.47 1.46 0.25
CA ARG A 50 16.39 0.33 0.06
C ARG A 50 16.64 0.05 -1.41
N ALA A 51 15.60 -0.02 -2.22
CA ALA A 51 15.70 -0.29 -3.64
C ALA A 51 16.39 0.85 -4.42
N ALA A 52 16.37 2.07 -3.91
CA ALA A 52 17.06 3.24 -4.45
C ALA A 52 18.48 3.44 -3.87
N GLY A 53 18.97 2.53 -3.02
CA GLY A 53 20.28 2.64 -2.38
C GLY A 53 20.42 3.91 -1.51
N GLY A 54 19.33 4.37 -0.90
CA GLY A 54 19.30 5.61 -0.10
C GLY A 54 19.10 6.90 -0.89
N ASN A 55 19.01 6.85 -2.23
CA ASN A 55 18.70 8.04 -3.02
C ASN A 55 17.22 8.45 -2.85
N ARG A 56 17.01 9.46 -2.01
CA ARG A 56 15.67 9.99 -1.67
C ARG A 56 14.89 10.52 -2.90
N ARG A 57 15.57 11.10 -3.90
CA ARG A 57 14.90 11.57 -5.14
C ARG A 57 14.39 10.41 -5.98
N GLU A 58 15.19 9.37 -6.13
CA GLU A 58 14.81 8.17 -6.87
C GLU A 58 13.72 7.39 -6.12
N ALA A 59 13.79 7.29 -4.79
CA ALA A 59 12.75 6.69 -3.97
C ALA A 59 11.40 7.42 -4.13
N ALA A 60 11.40 8.77 -4.09
CA ALA A 60 10.19 9.56 -4.30
C ALA A 60 9.59 9.33 -5.70
N LYS A 61 10.44 9.27 -6.73
CA LYS A 61 10.02 8.96 -8.11
C LYS A 61 9.38 7.58 -8.21
N ARG A 62 9.96 6.56 -7.57
CA ARG A 62 9.42 5.18 -7.54
C ARG A 62 8.08 5.10 -6.83
N LEU A 63 7.89 5.87 -5.76
CA LEU A 63 6.63 5.96 -5.04
C LEU A 63 5.58 6.82 -5.75
N GLY A 64 5.95 7.57 -6.80
CA GLY A 64 5.03 8.48 -7.48
C GLY A 64 4.63 9.71 -6.66
N VAL A 65 5.46 10.11 -5.69
CA VAL A 65 5.19 11.26 -4.82
C VAL A 65 6.24 12.37 -4.99
N SER A 66 5.90 13.59 -4.57
CA SER A 66 6.88 14.67 -4.53
C SER A 66 7.97 14.38 -3.50
N LEU A 67 9.19 14.89 -3.72
CA LEU A 67 10.28 14.78 -2.75
C LEU A 67 9.90 15.38 -1.38
N ARG A 68 9.13 16.48 -1.38
CA ARG A 68 8.61 17.12 -0.17
C ARG A 68 7.66 16.19 0.59
N THR A 69 6.77 15.49 -0.10
CA THR A 69 5.87 14.50 0.51
C THR A 69 6.65 13.37 1.15
N LEU A 70 7.67 12.84 0.45
CA LEU A 70 8.53 11.80 1.00
C LEU A 70 9.22 12.28 2.29
N PHE A 71 9.81 13.48 2.28
CA PHE A 71 10.45 14.04 3.48
C PHE A 71 9.48 14.15 4.66
N TYR A 72 8.27 14.68 4.45
CA TYR A 72 7.29 14.77 5.53
C TYR A 72 6.89 13.42 6.11
N LYS A 73 6.77 12.38 5.26
CA LYS A 73 6.44 11.04 5.73
C LYS A 73 7.61 10.38 6.43
N MET A 74 8.85 10.59 5.95
CA MET A 74 10.06 10.12 6.62
C MET A 74 10.22 10.72 8.01
N ASP A 75 10.04 12.05 8.13
CA ASP A 75 10.07 12.76 9.43
C ASP A 75 8.98 12.23 10.37
N ARG A 76 7.72 12.19 9.90
CA ARG A 76 6.58 11.65 10.68
C ARG A 76 6.83 10.23 11.19
N TYR A 77 7.49 9.40 10.40
CA TYR A 77 7.74 7.99 10.74
C TYR A 77 9.10 7.75 11.39
N GLY A 78 9.97 8.75 11.50
CA GLY A 78 11.33 8.61 12.04
C GLY A 78 12.22 7.71 11.17
N LEU A 79 12.19 7.89 9.85
CA LEU A 79 12.95 7.10 8.86
C LEU A 79 14.19 7.85 8.31
N GLU A 80 14.81 8.74 9.10
CA GLU A 80 15.90 9.61 8.64
C GLU A 80 17.26 8.91 8.44
#